data_AF-A0A936IGW8-F1
#
_entry.id   AF-A0A936IGW8-F1
#
_cell.length_a   1.000
_cell.length_b   1.000
_cell.length_c   1.000
_cell.angle_alpha   90.00
_cell.angle_beta   90.00
_cell.angle_gamma   90.00
#
_symmetry.space_group_name_H-M   'P 1'
#
loop_
_entity.id
_entity.type
_entity.pdbx_description
1 polymer ?
#
loop_
_entity_poly.entity_id
_entity_poly.type
_entity_poly.pdbx_seq_one_letter_code
_entity_poly.pdbx_strand_id
1 'polypeptide(L)'
;MSSLAPPVSEPKREAPAPSAGSPFKIYKPGQGQYVRWGSAIGGAALALFGVAFIRDELVLLRLADPWEFYVRTFVPVLILAAAGYCIFWAVGRNERICEFMIATEGEMKKVNWSSRREVWGATRVVIFTVVMLGLILAIVDLAFILLFSGIGVLRMHILERLFGNIAGGGG
;
A
#
# COMPACT_ATOMS: atom_id res chain seq x y z
N MET A 1 -52.22 45.11 39.27
CA MET A 1 -50.88 45.66 38.98
C MET A 1 -50.00 44.52 38.48
N SER A 2 -50.10 44.20 37.18
CA SER A 2 -49.25 43.17 36.56
C SER A 2 -47.96 43.84 36.11
N SER A 3 -46.89 43.63 36.87
CA SER A 3 -45.56 44.17 36.61
C SER A 3 -44.94 43.41 35.42
N LEU A 4 -44.97 44.01 34.23
CA LEU A 4 -44.15 43.54 33.11
C LEU A 4 -42.68 43.77 33.46
N ALA A 5 -41.92 42.68 33.62
CA ALA A 5 -40.47 42.75 33.62
C ALA A 5 -39.98 43.19 32.22
N PRO A 6 -38.92 44.02 32.13
CA PRO A 6 -38.37 44.41 30.83
C PRO A 6 -37.73 43.20 30.11
N PRO A 7 -37.73 43.18 28.77
CA PRO A 7 -37.13 42.10 28.00
C PRO A 7 -35.62 42.02 28.24
N VAL A 8 -35.12 40.82 28.55
CA VAL A 8 -33.69 40.53 28.67
C VAL A 8 -33.04 40.75 27.32
N SER A 9 -32.14 41.74 27.21
CA SER A 9 -31.35 41.97 26.00
C SER A 9 -30.44 40.77 25.76
N GLU A 10 -30.65 40.06 24.65
CA GLU A 10 -29.78 38.95 24.27
C GLU A 10 -28.33 39.46 24.12
N PRO A 11 -27.34 38.76 24.69
CA PRO A 11 -25.94 39.12 24.48
C PRO A 11 -25.65 39.03 22.98
N LYS A 12 -25.17 40.15 22.41
CA LYS A 12 -24.76 40.27 21.01
C LYS A 12 -23.71 39.20 20.73
N ARG A 13 -24.10 38.14 20.02
CA ARG A 13 -23.19 37.07 19.60
C ARG A 13 -22.14 37.66 18.67
N GLU A 14 -20.95 37.92 19.19
CA GLU A 14 -19.81 38.31 18.38
C GLU A 14 -19.48 37.13 17.45
N ALA A 15 -19.58 37.36 16.15
CA ALA A 15 -19.14 36.39 15.16
C ALA A 15 -17.65 36.10 15.40
N PRO A 16 -17.23 34.82 15.45
CA PRO A 16 -15.84 34.50 15.69
C PRO A 16 -14.96 35.16 14.61
N ALA A 17 -13.94 35.88 15.05
CA ALA A 17 -12.99 36.54 14.16
C ALA A 17 -12.41 35.52 13.15
N PRO A 18 -12.20 35.92 11.88
CA PRO A 18 -11.62 35.04 10.88
C PRO A 18 -10.19 34.68 11.33
N SER A 19 -10.02 33.45 11.83
CA SER A 19 -8.70 32.97 12.24
C SER A 19 -7.78 32.91 11.02
N ALA A 20 -6.69 33.66 11.07
CA ALA A 20 -5.60 33.55 10.11
C ALA A 20 -5.22 32.07 9.98
N GLY A 21 -5.46 31.49 8.81
CA GLY A 21 -5.33 30.05 8.61
C GLY A 21 -3.87 29.62 8.76
N SER A 22 -3.57 28.83 9.80
CA SER A 22 -2.26 28.18 9.94
C SER A 22 -1.92 27.37 8.68
N PRO A 23 -0.67 27.42 8.18
CA PRO A 23 -0.24 26.61 7.03
C PRO A 23 -0.40 25.09 7.28
N PHE A 24 -0.54 24.68 8.55
CA PHE A 24 -0.75 23.30 8.97
C PHE A 24 -2.20 22.97 9.33
N LYS A 25 -3.18 23.80 8.90
CA LYS A 25 -4.60 23.52 9.13
C LYS A 25 -5.04 22.30 8.30
N ILE A 26 -5.43 21.24 9.00
CA ILE A 26 -6.01 20.03 8.41
C ILE A 26 -7.51 20.26 8.17
N TYR A 27 -8.02 19.85 7.00
CA TYR A 27 -9.43 19.95 6.67
C TYR A 27 -10.25 18.92 7.47
N LYS A 28 -11.27 19.38 8.21
CA LYS A 28 -12.14 18.56 9.09
C LYS A 28 -11.36 17.54 9.93
N PRO A 29 -10.54 17.99 10.91
CA PRO A 29 -9.77 17.08 11.74
C PRO A 29 -10.72 16.25 12.62
N GLY A 30 -10.81 14.94 12.37
CA GLY A 30 -11.69 14.04 13.11
C GLY A 30 -12.50 13.06 12.26
N GLN A 31 -12.69 13.35 10.96
CA GLN A 31 -13.41 12.50 10.03
C GLN A 31 -12.45 11.92 8.97
N GLY A 32 -12.71 10.72 8.46
CA GLY A 32 -11.87 10.10 7.45
C GLY A 32 -10.57 9.51 8.00
N GLN A 33 -10.41 9.40 9.33
CA GLN A 33 -9.09 9.19 9.94
C GLN A 33 -8.43 7.88 9.49
N TYR A 34 -9.16 6.77 9.47
CA TYR A 34 -8.60 5.47 9.06
C TYR A 34 -8.17 5.45 7.60
N VAL A 35 -8.99 6.02 6.71
CA VAL A 35 -8.68 6.11 5.28
C VAL A 35 -7.50 7.06 5.05
N ARG A 36 -7.44 8.18 5.78
CA ARG A 36 -6.33 9.14 5.73
C ARG A 36 -5.00 8.52 6.13
N TRP A 37 -4.95 7.86 7.29
CA TRP A 37 -3.74 7.17 7.73
C TRP A 37 -3.38 6.02 6.80
N GLY A 38 -4.36 5.25 6.30
CA GLY A 38 -4.13 4.19 5.34
C GLY A 38 -3.49 4.69 4.04
N SER A 39 -4.04 5.74 3.43
CA SER A 39 -3.46 6.35 2.22
C SER A 39 -2.12 7.03 2.48
N ALA A 40 -1.93 7.67 3.64
CA ALA A 40 -0.66 8.29 4.01
C ALA A 40 0.44 7.24 4.19
N ILE A 41 0.16 6.14 4.90
CA ILE A 41 1.10 5.03 5.10
C ILE A 41 1.41 4.34 3.77
N GLY A 42 0.38 4.02 2.97
CA GLY A 42 0.58 3.40 1.66
C GLY A 42 1.40 4.29 0.72
N GLY A 43 1.08 5.59 0.67
CA GLY A 43 1.84 6.59 -0.09
C GLY A 43 3.27 6.73 0.40
N ALA A 44 3.49 6.75 1.72
CA ALA A 44 4.83 6.84 2.31
C ALA A 44 5.66 5.58 2.01
N ALA A 45 5.08 4.39 2.12
CA ALA A 45 5.74 3.15 1.76
C ALA A 45 6.16 3.17 0.28
N LEU A 46 5.25 3.53 -0.63
CA LEU A 46 5.55 3.65 -2.06
C LEU A 46 6.64 4.68 -2.33
N ALA A 47 6.60 5.84 -1.66
CA ALA A 47 7.65 6.85 -1.78
C ALA A 47 9.00 6.33 -1.31
N LEU A 48 9.07 5.62 -0.18
CA LEU A 48 10.30 5.04 0.34
C LEU A 48 10.87 3.96 -0.61
N PHE A 49 10.03 3.04 -1.09
CA PHE A 49 10.45 2.02 -2.06
C PHE A 49 10.91 2.66 -3.38
N GLY A 50 10.17 3.65 -3.89
CA GLY A 50 10.53 4.36 -5.12
C GLY A 50 11.85 5.11 -4.98
N VAL A 51 12.09 5.77 -3.86
CA VAL A 51 13.34 6.50 -3.58
C VAL A 51 14.51 5.52 -3.41
N ALA A 52 14.31 4.37 -2.76
CA ALA A 52 15.32 3.32 -2.66
C ALA A 52 15.69 2.77 -4.04
N PHE A 53 14.68 2.46 -4.87
CA PHE A 53 14.87 2.01 -6.24
C PHE A 53 15.65 3.04 -7.10
N ILE A 54 15.25 4.31 -7.05
CA ILE A 54 15.92 5.38 -7.79
C ILE A 54 17.38 5.54 -7.35
N ARG A 55 17.65 5.47 -6.04
CA ARG A 55 19.01 5.55 -5.52
C ARG A 55 19.90 4.44 -6.10
N ASP A 56 19.38 3.22 -6.22
CA ASP A 56 20.12 2.08 -6.74
C ASP A 56 20.32 2.19 -8.27
N GLU A 57 19.33 2.71 -8.99
CA GLU A 57 19.44 2.94 -10.44
C GLU A 57 20.44 4.07 -10.79
N LEU A 58 20.50 5.13 -9.97
CA LEU A 58 21.46 6.23 -10.11
C LEU A 58 22.93 5.75 -10.02
N VAL A 59 23.17 4.54 -9.51
CA VAL A 59 24.51 3.94 -9.50
C VAL A 59 25.00 3.60 -10.91
N LEU A 60 24.09 3.23 -11.80
CA LEU A 60 24.40 2.81 -13.16
C LEU A 60 24.88 3.95 -14.05
N LEU A 61 24.58 5.20 -13.68
CA LEU A 61 25.02 6.40 -14.41
C LEU A 61 26.53 6.68 -14.33
N ARG A 62 27.28 5.99 -13.44
CA ARG A 62 28.75 6.05 -13.30
C ARG A 62 29.32 7.47 -13.42
N LEU A 63 28.75 8.40 -12.65
CA LEU A 63 29.20 9.79 -12.61
C LEU A 63 30.59 9.86 -11.99
N ALA A 64 31.39 10.87 -12.36
CA ALA A 64 32.69 11.09 -11.72
C ALA A 64 32.51 11.63 -10.29
N ASP A 65 33.40 11.24 -9.38
CA ASP A 65 33.50 11.88 -8.07
C ASP A 65 33.91 13.36 -8.23
N PRO A 66 33.31 14.29 -7.46
CA PRO A 66 32.38 14.09 -6.34
C PRO A 66 30.88 14.13 -6.73
N TRP A 67 30.57 14.31 -8.03
CA TRP A 67 29.20 14.52 -8.51
C TRP A 67 28.30 13.30 -8.24
N GLU A 68 28.86 12.10 -8.24
CA GLU A 68 28.19 10.87 -7.84
C GLU A 68 27.57 10.96 -6.44
N PHE A 69 28.32 11.46 -5.45
CA PHE A 69 27.83 11.61 -4.07
C PHE A 69 26.68 12.61 -4.00
N TYR A 70 26.83 13.80 -4.60
CA TYR A 70 25.81 14.83 -4.57
C TYR A 70 24.50 14.36 -5.21
N VAL A 71 24.57 13.75 -6.41
CA VAL A 71 23.37 13.29 -7.11
C VAL A 71 22.68 12.15 -6.36
N ARG A 72 23.42 11.18 -5.85
CA ARG A 72 22.85 10.02 -5.13
C ARG A 72 22.25 10.37 -3.78
N THR A 73 22.64 11.48 -3.16
CA THR A 73 22.07 11.89 -1.88
C THR A 73 20.97 12.94 -2.05
N PHE A 74 21.23 14.02 -2.78
CA PHE A 74 20.30 15.14 -2.87
C PHE A 74 19.07 14.82 -3.72
N VAL A 75 19.21 14.08 -4.83
CA VAL A 75 18.06 13.76 -5.69
C VAL A 75 17.03 12.88 -4.97
N PRO A 76 17.41 11.74 -4.34
CA PRO A 76 16.46 10.92 -3.59
C PRO A 76 15.82 11.66 -2.41
N VAL A 77 16.58 12.49 -1.69
CA VAL A 77 16.06 13.29 -0.56
C VAL A 77 15.04 14.32 -1.03
N LEU A 78 15.30 15.03 -2.13
CA LEU A 78 14.37 16.00 -2.70
C LEU A 78 13.08 15.33 -3.18
N ILE A 79 13.19 14.16 -3.83
CA ILE A 79 12.03 13.38 -4.27
C ILE A 79 11.21 12.92 -3.05
N LEU A 80 11.86 12.45 -1.99
CA LEU A 80 11.18 12.02 -0.77
C LEU A 80 10.45 13.19 -0.09
N ALA A 81 11.09 14.36 0.00
CA ALA A 81 10.49 15.56 0.58
C ALA A 81 9.28 16.05 -0.26
N ALA A 82 9.42 16.07 -1.59
CA ALA A 82 8.33 16.42 -2.50
C ALA A 82 7.17 15.43 -2.39
N ALA A 83 7.46 14.12 -2.34
CA ALA A 83 6.44 13.08 -2.16
C ALA A 83 5.72 13.23 -0.81
N GLY A 84 6.47 13.46 0.28
CA GLY A 84 5.91 13.70 1.61
C GLY A 84 4.99 14.92 1.65
N TYR A 85 5.39 16.02 1.00
CA TYR A 85 4.55 17.20 0.85
C TYR A 85 3.29 16.91 0.02
N CYS A 86 3.41 16.21 -1.11
CA CYS A 86 2.27 15.81 -1.94
C CYS A 86 1.27 14.94 -1.17
N ILE A 87 1.75 13.98 -0.37
CA ILE A 87 0.92 13.14 0.49
C ILE A 87 0.20 13.99 1.54
N PHE A 88 0.92 14.87 2.24
CA PHE A 88 0.33 15.78 3.22
C PHE A 88 -0.74 16.69 2.58
N TRP A 89 -0.45 17.26 1.42
CA TRP A 89 -1.37 18.11 0.68
C TRP A 89 -2.63 17.34 0.27
N ALA A 90 -2.47 16.14 -0.29
CA ALA A 90 -3.59 15.34 -0.77
C ALA A 90 -4.48 14.84 0.38
N VAL A 91 -3.88 14.31 1.45
CA VAL A 91 -4.59 13.65 2.55
C VAL A 91 -5.10 14.64 3.60
N GLY A 92 -4.41 15.76 3.80
CA GLY A 92 -4.69 16.69 4.89
C GLY A 92 -5.29 18.04 4.48
N ARG A 93 -5.04 18.51 3.26
CA ARG A 93 -5.35 19.90 2.86
C ARG A 93 -6.31 20.02 1.69
N ASN A 94 -6.27 19.10 0.73
CA ASN A 94 -7.14 19.12 -0.43
C ASN A 94 -8.57 18.72 -0.04
N GLU A 95 -9.49 19.69 -0.10
CA GLU A 95 -10.89 19.52 0.33
C GLU A 95 -11.60 18.40 -0.44
N ARG A 96 -11.41 18.32 -1.77
CA ARG A 96 -12.09 17.31 -2.60
C ARG A 96 -11.66 15.89 -2.25
N ILE A 97 -10.36 15.68 -2.07
CA ILE A 97 -9.81 14.37 -1.70
C ILE A 97 -10.25 14.02 -0.28
N CYS A 98 -10.19 15.00 0.63
CA CYS A 98 -10.64 14.81 2.00
C CYS A 98 -12.12 14.43 2.10
N GLU A 99 -13.03 15.10 1.39
CA GLU A 99 -14.45 14.75 1.36
C GLU A 99 -14.67 13.36 0.77
N PHE A 100 -13.93 13.01 -0.30
CA PHE A 100 -13.98 11.65 -0.85
C PHE A 100 -13.57 10.60 0.18
N MET A 101 -12.45 10.81 0.88
CA MET A 101 -11.97 9.86 1.90
C MET A 101 -12.95 9.71 3.07
N ILE A 102 -13.61 10.80 3.47
CA ILE A 102 -14.65 10.79 4.51
C ILE A 102 -15.87 9.99 4.01
N ALA A 103 -16.31 10.23 2.77
CA ALA A 103 -17.41 9.50 2.16
C ALA A 103 -17.08 8.01 2.01
N THR A 104 -15.86 7.66 1.57
CA THR A 104 -15.39 6.28 1.49
C THR A 104 -15.42 5.60 2.85
N GLU A 105 -14.94 6.24 3.92
CA GLU A 105 -15.04 5.67 5.28
C GLU A 105 -16.50 5.45 5.69
N GLY A 106 -17.38 6.41 5.37
CA GLY A 106 -18.82 6.31 5.62
C GLY A 106 -19.47 5.14 4.90
N GLU A 107 -19.13 4.90 3.64
CA GLU A 107 -19.63 3.75 2.87
C GLU A 107 -19.04 2.43 3.38
N MET A 108 -17.75 2.39 3.72
CA MET A 108 -17.10 1.19 4.26
C MET A 108 -17.71 0.75 5.60
N LYS A 109 -18.20 1.67 6.43
CA LYS A 109 -18.90 1.35 7.69
C LYS A 109 -20.25 0.68 7.48
N LYS A 110 -20.87 0.82 6.30
CA LYS A 110 -22.13 0.15 5.97
C LYS A 110 -21.92 -1.29 5.51
N VAL A 111 -20.70 -1.64 5.10
CA VAL A 111 -20.37 -2.99 4.64
C VAL A 111 -20.37 -3.93 5.83
N ASN A 112 -21.30 -4.88 5.83
CA ASN A 112 -21.29 -5.98 6.78
C ASN A 112 -20.14 -6.94 6.40
N TRP A 113 -19.11 -7.02 7.25
CA TRP A 113 -17.97 -7.91 7.02
C TRP A 113 -18.37 -9.36 7.32
N SER A 114 -17.95 -10.28 6.44
CA SER A 114 -18.17 -11.72 6.62
C SER A 114 -17.66 -12.20 7.97
N SER A 115 -18.42 -13.11 8.58
CA SER A 115 -18.03 -13.69 9.86
C SER A 115 -16.69 -14.43 9.72
N ARG A 116 -15.89 -14.49 10.80
CA ARG A 116 -14.60 -15.22 10.78
C ARG A 116 -14.77 -16.65 10.25
N ARG A 117 -15.89 -17.30 10.58
CA ARG A 117 -16.19 -18.67 10.13
C ARG A 117 -16.36 -18.78 8.61
N GLU A 118 -17.04 -17.81 7.99
CA GLU A 118 -17.18 -17.75 6.53
C GLU A 118 -15.83 -17.53 5.85
N VAL A 119 -15.00 -16.61 6.38
CA VAL A 119 -13.66 -16.33 5.84
C VAL A 119 -12.81 -17.60 5.87
N TRP A 120 -12.78 -18.33 6.99
CA TRP A 120 -12.06 -19.60 7.10
C TRP A 120 -12.58 -20.67 6.13
N GLY A 121 -13.90 -20.74 5.94
CA GLY A 121 -14.52 -21.62 4.95
C GLY A 121 -14.06 -21.31 3.52
N ALA A 122 -14.11 -20.04 3.13
CA ALA A 122 -13.70 -19.58 1.80
C ALA A 122 -12.21 -19.81 1.54
N THR A 123 -11.34 -19.46 2.49
CA THR A 123 -9.89 -19.66 2.36
C THR A 123 -9.51 -21.13 2.23
N ARG A 124 -10.18 -22.04 2.96
CA ARG A 124 -9.91 -23.49 2.86
C ARG A 124 -10.19 -24.03 1.46
N VAL A 125 -11.29 -23.59 0.84
CA VAL A 125 -11.63 -23.99 -0.53
C VAL A 125 -10.58 -23.48 -1.50
N VAL A 126 -10.18 -22.21 -1.40
CA VAL A 126 -9.15 -21.63 -2.28
C VAL A 126 -7.83 -22.36 -2.15
N ILE A 127 -7.34 -22.59 -0.93
CA ILE A 127 -6.10 -23.34 -0.68
C ILE A 127 -6.17 -24.72 -1.32
N PHE A 128 -7.27 -25.45 -1.11
CA PHE A 128 -7.45 -26.77 -1.70
C PHE A 128 -7.41 -26.73 -3.23
N THR A 129 -8.12 -25.78 -3.85
CA THR A 129 -8.14 -25.64 -5.32
C THR A 129 -6.76 -25.29 -5.89
N VAL A 130 -6.01 -24.39 -5.24
CA VAL A 130 -4.67 -23.98 -5.68
C VAL A 130 -3.68 -25.14 -5.54
N VAL A 131 -3.73 -25.88 -4.44
CA VAL A 131 -2.87 -27.08 -4.24
C VAL A 131 -3.20 -28.16 -5.27
N MET A 132 -4.48 -28.42 -5.52
CA MET A 132 -4.89 -29.43 -6.50
C MET A 132 -4.49 -29.03 -7.92
N LEU A 133 -4.64 -27.76 -8.29
CA LEU A 133 -4.16 -27.22 -9.55
C LEU A 133 -2.63 -27.37 -9.67
N GLY A 134 -1.89 -27.02 -8.63
CA GLY A 134 -0.44 -27.19 -8.58
C GLY A 134 0.00 -28.64 -8.75
N LEU A 135 -0.72 -29.59 -8.15
CA LEU A 135 -0.47 -31.02 -8.31
C LEU A 135 -0.72 -31.49 -9.75
N ILE A 136 -1.82 -31.06 -10.37
CA ILE A 136 -2.13 -31.40 -11.77
C ILE A 136 -1.04 -30.83 -12.70
N LEU A 137 -0.64 -29.57 -12.50
CA LEU A 137 0.45 -28.96 -13.26
C LEU A 137 1.76 -29.75 -13.08
N ALA A 138 2.12 -30.13 -11.86
CA ALA A 138 3.30 -30.94 -11.60
C ALA A 138 3.27 -32.31 -12.30
N ILE A 139 2.10 -32.96 -12.34
CA ILE A 139 1.93 -34.24 -13.06
C ILE A 139 2.09 -34.05 -14.56
N VAL A 140 1.46 -33.01 -15.13
CA VAL A 140 1.53 -32.71 -16.57
C VAL A 140 2.96 -32.34 -16.97
N ASP A 141 3.63 -31.51 -16.16
CA ASP A 141 5.02 -31.12 -16.37
C ASP A 141 5.95 -32.34 -16.33
N LEU A 142 5.75 -33.25 -15.36
CA LEU A 142 6.52 -34.50 -15.28
C LEU A 142 6.25 -35.41 -16.48
N ALA A 143 5.00 -35.51 -16.93
CA ALA A 143 4.64 -36.28 -18.11
C ALA A 143 5.31 -35.72 -19.38
N PHE A 144 5.36 -34.40 -19.54
CA PHE A 144 6.08 -33.76 -20.64
C PHE A 144 7.59 -33.99 -20.55
N ILE A 145 8.19 -33.92 -19.36
CA ILE A 145 9.62 -34.21 -19.17
C ILE A 145 9.94 -35.65 -19.60
N LEU A 146 9.14 -36.62 -19.15
CA LEU A 146 9.32 -38.04 -19.51
C LEU A 146 9.13 -38.27 -21.02
N LEU A 147 8.11 -37.66 -21.61
CA LEU A 147 7.81 -37.78 -23.04
C LEU A 147 8.93 -37.15 -23.90
N PHE A 148 9.36 -35.92 -23.59
CA PHE A 148 10.41 -35.24 -24.35
C PHE A 148 11.80 -35.84 -24.12
N SER A 149 12.04 -36.41 -22.93
CA SER A 149 13.24 -37.22 -22.69
C SER A 149 13.23 -38.50 -23.51
N GLY A 150 12.08 -39.16 -23.65
CA GLY A 150 11.95 -40.38 -24.46
C GLY A 150 12.15 -40.16 -25.96
N ILE A 151 11.74 -38.99 -26.48
CA ILE A 151 11.95 -38.59 -27.88
C ILE A 151 13.39 -38.09 -28.14
N GLY A 152 14.24 -38.01 -27.09
CA GLY A 152 15.65 -37.63 -27.21
C GLY A 152 15.91 -36.13 -27.41
N VAL A 153 14.87 -35.30 -27.25
CA VAL A 153 14.96 -33.83 -27.33
C VAL A 153 15.60 -33.23 -26.07
N LEU A 154 15.44 -33.88 -24.91
CA LEU A 154 16.00 -33.44 -23.63
C LEU A 154 17.35 -34.12 -23.32
N ARG A 155 18.47 -33.39 -23.35
CA ARG A 155 19.77 -33.90 -22.84
C ARG A 155 19.72 -33.99 -21.31
N MET A 156 19.71 -35.23 -20.81
CA MET A 156 19.55 -35.69 -19.42
C MET A 156 20.65 -35.27 -18.40
N HIS A 157 21.28 -34.10 -18.50
CA HIS A 157 22.32 -33.70 -17.51
C HIS A 157 21.74 -33.16 -16.18
N ILE A 158 20.46 -32.78 -16.19
CA ILE A 158 19.80 -32.11 -15.04
C ILE A 158 19.03 -33.11 -14.17
N LEU A 159 18.44 -34.16 -14.76
CA LEU A 159 17.62 -35.15 -14.04
C LEU A 159 18.46 -36.03 -13.10
N GLU A 160 19.63 -36.49 -13.52
CA GLU A 160 20.51 -37.33 -12.68
C GLU A 160 21.03 -36.56 -11.46
N ARG A 161 21.28 -35.25 -11.60
CA ARG A 161 21.74 -34.39 -10.49
C ARG A 161 20.65 -34.13 -9.45
N LEU A 162 19.39 -34.05 -9.87
CA LEU A 162 18.27 -33.76 -8.98
C LEU A 162 17.77 -35.04 -8.28
N PHE A 163 17.56 -36.12 -9.03
CA PHE A 163 17.08 -37.40 -8.47
C PHE A 163 18.21 -38.23 -7.83
N GLY A 164 19.45 -38.13 -8.33
CA GLY A 164 20.61 -38.78 -7.72
C GLY A 164 20.96 -38.21 -6.34
N ASN A 165 20.69 -36.93 -6.08
CA ASN A 165 20.92 -36.31 -4.77
C ASN A 165 19.80 -36.63 -3.76
N ILE A 166 18.58 -36.88 -4.22
CA ILE A 166 17.45 -37.35 -3.39
C ILE A 166 17.59 -38.85 -3.07
N ALA A 167 18.10 -39.66 -4.01
CA ALA A 167 18.36 -41.08 -3.81
C ALA A 167 19.71 -41.38 -3.10
N GLY A 168 20.67 -40.46 -3.14
CA GLY A 168 22.01 -40.61 -2.55
C GLY A 168 22.27 -39.80 -1.27
N GLY A 169 21.33 -38.96 -0.82
CA GLY A 169 21.46 -38.10 0.37
C GLY A 169 21.18 -38.80 1.71
N GLY A 170 21.48 -40.10 1.81
CA GLY A 170 21.34 -40.91 3.02
C GLY A 170 22.58 -41.77 3.24
N GLY A 171 23.66 -41.13 3.69
CA GLY A 171 24.95 -41.76 4.02
C GLY A 171 25.93 -40.72 4.51
#